data_AF-A0A4Q2IQX3-F1
#
_entry.id   AF-A0A4Q2IQX3-F1
#
_cell.length_a   1.000
_cell.length_b   1.000
_cell.length_c   1.000
_cell.angle_alpha   90.00
_cell.angle_beta   90.00
_cell.angle_gamma   90.00
#
_symmetry.space_group_name_H-M   'P 1'
#
loop_
_entity.id
_entity.type
_entity.pdbx_description
1 polymer ?
#
loop_
_entity_poly.entity_id
_entity_poly.type
_entity_poly.pdbx_seq_one_letter_code
_entity_poly.pdbx_strand_id
1 'polypeptide(L)'
;MRTRSSPPHSAVRRSPARSQISSGRSRAGVPRCGAERAVALMGRRKAADAGARSHAATFPGAAPLPAWRDTVRVAAVVLSGVFVLLGGLFVLAPEAGAALYGFGERSEAGLFYVRAVGVRDVALAIYLFGLAIAGFRQALRVVALGTLVIPIGDMLLLAASGAGGPVQYLLHAASLMCFAALAGVSARGSGRTTAHISEPGDSRGGAD
;
A
#
# COMPACT_ATOMS: atom_id res chain seq x y z
N MET A 1 35.05 34.24 -36.50
CA MET A 1 34.81 33.12 -37.44
C MET A 1 35.46 31.86 -36.88
N ARG A 2 34.71 30.98 -36.24
CA ARG A 2 35.16 29.65 -35.80
C ARG A 2 34.02 28.67 -36.04
N THR A 3 34.32 27.64 -36.83
CA THR A 3 33.39 26.65 -37.39
C THR A 3 33.07 25.57 -36.36
N ARG A 4 31.78 25.26 -36.21
CA ARG A 4 31.25 24.14 -35.44
C ARG A 4 31.48 22.83 -36.20
N SER A 5 32.03 21.82 -35.55
CA SER A 5 32.03 20.43 -36.02
C SER A 5 30.96 19.64 -35.26
N SER A 6 29.96 19.15 -35.98
CA SER A 6 28.91 18.25 -35.46
C SER A 6 29.42 16.80 -35.46
N PRO A 7 29.13 15.98 -34.43
CA PRO A 7 29.39 14.55 -34.47
C PRO A 7 28.30 13.78 -35.24
N PRO A 8 28.63 12.63 -35.85
CA PRO A 8 27.71 11.84 -36.68
C PRO A 8 26.74 10.98 -35.87
N HIS A 9 25.54 10.83 -36.43
CA HIS A 9 24.46 9.97 -35.96
C HIS A 9 24.85 8.49 -36.05
N SER A 10 24.88 7.79 -34.90
CA SER A 10 25.06 6.34 -34.84
C SER A 10 23.71 5.61 -34.95
N ALA A 11 23.69 4.64 -35.86
CA ALA A 11 22.55 3.90 -36.33
C ALA A 11 21.82 3.06 -35.26
N VAL A 12 20.48 3.15 -35.30
CA VAL A 12 19.54 2.28 -34.57
C VAL A 12 19.52 0.89 -35.22
N ARG A 13 20.01 -0.12 -34.51
CA ARG A 13 19.91 -1.53 -34.91
C ARG A 13 18.62 -2.12 -34.34
N ARG A 14 17.62 -2.36 -35.19
CA ARG A 14 16.40 -3.10 -34.84
C ARG A 14 16.69 -4.60 -34.88
N SER A 15 16.35 -5.32 -33.82
CA SER A 15 16.31 -6.79 -33.79
C SER A 15 14.85 -7.26 -33.75
N PRO A 16 14.42 -8.16 -34.66
CA PRO A 16 13.17 -8.90 -34.53
C PRO A 16 13.44 -10.39 -34.25
N ALA A 17 12.82 -10.93 -33.19
CA ALA A 17 12.61 -12.38 -32.97
C ALA A 17 11.57 -12.50 -31.85
N ARG A 18 10.30 -12.90 -32.05
CA ARG A 18 9.74 -14.17 -32.54
C ARG A 18 10.08 -15.38 -31.64
N SER A 19 9.09 -15.83 -30.86
CA SER A 19 8.87 -17.21 -30.37
C SER A 19 7.68 -17.14 -29.37
N GLN A 20 6.43 -17.44 -29.71
CA GLN A 20 5.80 -18.76 -29.87
C GLN A 20 6.01 -19.74 -28.69
N ILE A 21 4.91 -20.44 -28.34
CA ILE A 21 4.79 -21.69 -27.54
C ILE A 21 4.74 -21.43 -26.01
N SER A 22 3.82 -21.97 -25.18
CA SER A 22 2.92 -23.11 -25.30
C SER A 22 1.69 -22.94 -24.39
N SER A 23 0.54 -23.45 -24.85
CA SER A 23 -0.69 -23.62 -24.07
C SER A 23 -0.68 -25.00 -23.38
N GLY A 24 -0.36 -25.05 -22.09
CA GLY A 24 -0.44 -26.25 -21.26
C GLY A 24 -1.78 -26.34 -20.52
N ARG A 25 -2.81 -26.90 -21.17
CA ARG A 25 -4.12 -27.18 -20.58
C ARG A 25 -4.08 -28.57 -19.95
N SER A 26 -3.87 -28.66 -18.63
CA SER A 26 -4.00 -29.92 -17.89
C SER A 26 -5.31 -29.92 -17.09
N ARG A 27 -6.30 -30.65 -17.59
CA ARG A 27 -7.55 -30.99 -16.89
C ARG A 27 -7.27 -32.22 -16.03
N ALA A 28 -7.14 -32.04 -14.72
CA ALA A 28 -7.20 -33.14 -13.75
C ALA A 28 -8.63 -33.26 -13.20
N GLY A 29 -9.12 -34.49 -13.15
CA GLY A 29 -10.52 -34.84 -12.98
C GLY A 29 -11.06 -34.57 -11.58
N VAL A 30 -12.33 -34.18 -11.56
CA VAL A 30 -13.16 -34.08 -10.35
C VAL A 30 -13.72 -35.48 -10.05
N PRO A 31 -13.43 -36.09 -8.88
CA PRO A 31 -14.10 -37.32 -8.47
C PRO A 31 -15.56 -37.01 -8.08
N ARG A 32 -16.48 -37.52 -8.90
CA ARG A 32 -17.91 -37.60 -8.57
C ARG A 32 -18.14 -38.81 -7.66
N CYS A 33 -18.08 -38.62 -6.35
CA CYS A 33 -18.67 -39.56 -5.39
C CYS A 33 -18.87 -38.86 -4.04
N GLY A 34 -20.11 -38.46 -3.71
CA GLY A 34 -20.41 -37.92 -2.37
C GLY A 34 -21.61 -36.99 -2.20
N ALA A 35 -22.30 -36.58 -3.27
CA ALA A 35 -23.41 -35.62 -3.15
C ALA A 35 -24.60 -36.15 -2.34
N GLU A 36 -24.88 -37.45 -2.39
CA GLU A 36 -26.04 -38.06 -1.74
C GLU A 36 -25.87 -38.19 -0.21
N ARG A 37 -24.64 -38.35 0.30
CA ARG A 37 -24.38 -38.46 1.76
C ARG A 37 -24.34 -37.11 2.48
N ALA A 38 -24.05 -36.02 1.77
CA ALA A 38 -24.00 -34.68 2.36
C ALA A 38 -25.40 -34.14 2.70
N VAL A 39 -26.42 -34.43 1.89
CA VAL A 39 -27.79 -33.93 2.10
C VAL A 39 -28.46 -34.58 3.32
N ALA A 40 -28.21 -35.86 3.58
CA ALA A 40 -28.76 -36.58 4.74
C ALA A 40 -28.15 -36.13 6.08
N LEU A 41 -26.88 -35.69 6.09
CA LEU A 41 -26.21 -35.12 7.27
C LEU A 41 -26.59 -33.64 7.52
N MET A 42 -26.96 -32.91 6.47
CA MET A 42 -27.40 -31.51 6.55
C MET A 42 -28.83 -31.38 7.11
N GLY A 43 -29.68 -32.40 6.92
CA GLY A 43 -31.03 -32.45 7.50
C GLY A 43 -31.07 -32.62 9.02
N ARG A 44 -30.14 -33.39 9.61
CA ARG A 44 -30.13 -33.65 11.07
C ARG A 44 -29.54 -32.49 11.90
N ARG A 45 -28.61 -31.71 11.35
CA ARG A 45 -28.06 -30.52 12.03
C ARG A 45 -29.08 -29.39 12.15
N LYS A 46 -29.95 -29.23 11.14
CA LYS A 46 -30.95 -28.14 11.12
C LYS A 46 -32.02 -28.27 12.22
N ALA A 47 -32.30 -29.47 12.71
CA ALA A 47 -33.25 -29.72 13.80
C ALA A 47 -32.63 -29.53 15.19
N ALA A 48 -31.33 -29.80 15.37
CA ALA A 48 -30.63 -29.56 16.64
C ALA A 48 -30.39 -28.05 16.91
N ASP A 49 -30.16 -27.25 15.86
CA ASP A 49 -29.94 -25.81 15.98
C ASP A 49 -31.24 -24.98 16.10
N ALA A 50 -32.42 -25.60 16.00
CA ALA A 50 -33.69 -24.91 16.19
C ALA A 50 -34.07 -24.75 17.68
N GLY A 51 -33.57 -25.64 18.56
CA GLY A 51 -33.86 -25.60 20.00
C GLY A 51 -32.93 -24.71 20.83
N ALA A 52 -31.78 -24.29 20.29
CA ALA A 52 -30.77 -23.52 21.01
C ALA A 52 -30.85 -21.99 20.79
N ARG A 53 -31.87 -21.50 20.09
CA ARG A 53 -32.01 -20.08 19.66
C ARG A 53 -32.88 -19.21 20.57
N SER A 54 -33.12 -19.61 21.82
CA SER A 54 -33.87 -18.82 22.81
C SER A 54 -33.00 -18.27 23.95
N HIS A 55 -31.68 -18.45 23.92
CA HIS A 55 -30.78 -17.60 24.68
C HIS A 55 -30.34 -16.45 23.79
N ALA A 56 -31.07 -15.33 23.90
CA ALA A 56 -30.57 -14.04 23.49
C ALA A 56 -29.23 -13.81 24.22
N ALA A 57 -28.14 -14.21 23.56
CA ALA A 57 -26.82 -13.77 23.90
C ALA A 57 -26.82 -12.27 23.65
N THR A 58 -27.10 -11.52 24.72
CA THR A 58 -26.71 -10.13 24.84
C THR A 58 -25.21 -10.12 24.57
N PHE A 59 -24.84 -9.83 23.31
CA PHE A 59 -23.44 -9.67 22.96
C PHE A 59 -22.91 -8.57 23.89
N PRO A 60 -21.92 -8.87 24.75
CA PRO A 60 -21.31 -7.83 25.55
C PRO A 60 -20.86 -6.75 24.57
N GLY A 61 -21.39 -5.53 24.76
CA GLY A 61 -21.19 -4.43 23.82
C GLY A 61 -19.74 -4.38 23.40
N ALA A 62 -19.50 -4.50 22.09
CA ALA A 62 -18.16 -4.57 21.54
C ALA A 62 -17.32 -3.46 22.17
N ALA A 63 -16.31 -3.85 22.97
CA ALA A 63 -15.51 -2.91 23.71
C ALA A 63 -15.01 -1.82 22.73
N PRO A 64 -15.09 -0.53 23.09
CA PRO A 64 -14.63 0.55 22.24
C PRO A 64 -13.22 0.22 21.73
N LEU A 65 -13.04 0.30 20.42
CA LEU A 65 -11.73 0.11 19.82
C LEU A 65 -10.76 1.11 20.45
N PRO A 66 -9.50 0.73 20.70
CA PRO A 66 -8.56 1.63 21.33
C PRO A 66 -8.38 2.88 20.45
N ALA A 67 -8.41 4.06 21.07
CA ALA A 67 -8.48 5.37 20.41
C ALA A 67 -7.42 5.59 19.30
N TRP A 68 -6.27 4.91 19.39
CA TRP A 68 -5.22 4.98 18.38
C TRP A 68 -5.65 4.39 17.02
N ARG A 69 -6.62 3.45 16.96
CA ARG A 69 -7.14 2.89 15.69
C ARG A 69 -7.82 3.98 14.87
N ASP A 70 -8.62 4.80 15.54
CA ASP A 70 -9.31 5.92 14.91
C ASP A 70 -8.31 6.99 14.50
N THR A 71 -7.29 7.24 15.32
CA THR A 71 -6.20 8.18 14.96
C THR A 71 -5.47 7.78 13.67
N VAL A 72 -5.07 6.51 13.53
CA VAL A 72 -4.35 6.04 12.32
C VAL A 72 -5.23 6.17 11.08
N ARG A 73 -6.51 5.79 11.19
CA ARG A 73 -7.46 5.88 10.08
C ARG A 73 -7.69 7.33 9.66
N VAL A 74 -7.97 8.21 10.62
CA VAL A 74 -8.16 9.64 10.38
C VAL A 74 -6.92 10.25 9.77
N ALA A 75 -5.74 9.97 10.32
CA ALA A 75 -4.46 10.48 9.79
C ALA A 75 -4.23 10.03 8.35
N ALA A 76 -4.48 8.75 8.02
CA ALA A 76 -4.32 8.25 6.66
C ALA A 76 -5.34 8.85 5.68
N VAL A 77 -6.58 9.08 6.11
CA VAL A 77 -7.61 9.73 5.28
C VAL A 77 -7.27 11.20 5.03
N VAL A 78 -6.86 11.94 6.07
CA VAL A 78 -6.42 13.33 5.93
C VAL A 78 -5.22 13.42 5.00
N LEU A 79 -4.21 12.57 5.21
CA LEU A 79 -3.02 12.54 4.38
C LEU A 79 -3.37 12.19 2.93
N SER A 80 -4.27 11.22 2.70
CA SER A 80 -4.80 10.94 1.37
C SER A 80 -5.43 12.18 0.73
N GLY A 81 -6.24 12.95 1.47
CA GLY A 81 -6.83 14.19 0.95
C GLY A 81 -5.77 15.19 0.49
N VAL A 82 -4.73 15.37 1.31
CA VAL A 82 -3.59 16.25 0.97
C VAL A 82 -2.89 15.77 -0.32
N PHE A 83 -2.63 14.48 -0.46
CA PHE A 83 -1.98 13.91 -1.65
C PHE A 83 -2.84 13.99 -2.92
N VAL A 84 -4.17 13.88 -2.82
CA VAL A 84 -5.06 14.15 -3.97
C VAL A 84 -4.95 15.60 -4.40
N LEU A 85 -4.98 16.54 -3.45
CA LEU A 85 -4.91 17.97 -3.76
C LEU A 85 -3.56 18.35 -4.38
N LEU A 86 -2.46 17.89 -3.80
CA LEU A 86 -1.11 18.11 -4.34
C LEU A 86 -0.92 17.41 -5.69
N GLY A 87 -1.33 16.14 -5.80
CA GLY A 87 -1.22 15.39 -7.04
C GLY A 87 -2.04 16.01 -8.17
N GLY A 88 -3.26 16.46 -7.86
CA GLY A 88 -4.10 17.23 -8.77
C GLY A 88 -3.46 18.55 -9.19
N LEU A 89 -2.89 19.30 -8.24
CA LEU A 89 -2.15 20.53 -8.52
C LEU A 89 -0.97 20.26 -9.49
N PHE A 90 -0.19 19.21 -9.26
CA PHE A 90 0.97 18.88 -10.09
C PHE A 90 0.61 18.39 -11.49
N VAL A 91 -0.54 17.73 -11.66
CA VAL A 91 -1.02 17.30 -12.97
C VAL A 91 -1.62 18.48 -13.76
N LEU A 92 -2.47 19.28 -13.11
CA LEU A 92 -3.25 20.34 -13.75
C LEU A 92 -2.46 21.65 -13.90
N ALA A 93 -1.58 21.97 -12.95
CA ALA A 93 -0.76 23.18 -12.92
C ALA A 93 0.71 22.83 -12.58
N PRO A 94 1.41 22.09 -13.46
CA PRO A 94 2.78 21.63 -13.21
C PRO A 94 3.79 22.76 -13.02
N GLU A 95 3.51 23.97 -13.54
CA GLU A 95 4.34 25.16 -13.34
C GLU A 95 4.39 25.58 -11.87
N ALA A 96 3.23 25.57 -11.20
CA ALA A 96 3.14 25.84 -9.77
C ALA A 96 3.87 24.76 -8.94
N GLY A 97 3.79 23.50 -9.38
CA GLY A 97 4.52 22.39 -8.75
C GLY A 97 6.04 22.49 -8.98
N ALA A 98 6.48 22.91 -10.16
CA ALA A 98 7.88 23.10 -10.50
C ALA A 98 8.58 24.10 -9.56
N ALA A 99 7.87 25.17 -9.18
CA ALA A 99 8.36 26.15 -8.20
C ALA A 99 8.66 25.51 -6.83
N LEU A 100 7.86 24.53 -6.40
CA LEU A 100 8.09 23.78 -5.14
C LEU A 100 9.30 22.85 -5.22
N TYR A 101 9.68 22.41 -6.41
CA TYR A 101 10.87 21.59 -6.65
C TYR A 101 12.12 22.40 -7.02
N GLY A 102 12.00 23.74 -7.09
CA GLY A 102 13.12 24.62 -7.47
C GLY A 102 13.47 24.58 -8.97
N PHE A 103 12.60 24.00 -9.80
CA PHE A 103 12.77 24.08 -11.25
C PHE A 103 12.32 25.45 -11.76
N GLY A 104 13.11 26.05 -12.65
CA GLY A 104 12.66 27.20 -13.42
C GLY A 104 11.52 26.81 -14.36
N GLU A 105 10.54 27.70 -14.53
CA GLU A 105 9.27 27.51 -15.29
C GLU A 105 9.44 27.07 -16.76
N ARG A 106 10.67 26.98 -17.29
CA ARG A 106 10.97 26.75 -18.72
C ARG A 106 11.53 25.37 -19.05
N SER A 107 11.65 24.45 -18.08
CA SER A 107 12.14 23.10 -18.35
C SER A 107 10.98 22.16 -18.68
N GLU A 108 10.81 21.79 -19.96
CA GLU A 108 9.79 20.80 -20.35
C GLU A 108 9.97 19.45 -19.65
N ALA A 109 11.23 19.02 -19.46
CA ALA A 109 11.54 17.81 -18.71
C ALA A 109 11.14 17.93 -17.23
N GLY A 110 11.33 19.12 -16.63
CA GLY A 110 10.88 19.42 -15.26
C GLY A 110 9.36 19.38 -15.13
N LEU A 111 8.63 19.99 -16.07
CA LEU A 111 7.17 19.95 -16.08
C LEU A 111 6.61 18.53 -16.26
N PHE A 112 7.23 17.72 -17.13
CA PHE A 112 6.85 16.32 -17.29
C PHE A 112 7.13 15.50 -16.02
N TYR A 113 8.29 15.73 -15.38
CA TYR A 113 8.62 15.13 -14.09
C TYR A 113 7.58 15.48 -13.02
N VAL A 114 7.20 16.77 -12.89
CA VAL A 114 6.19 17.22 -11.93
C VAL A 114 4.84 16.55 -12.18
N ARG A 115 4.42 16.41 -13.44
CA ARG A 115 3.18 15.66 -13.76
C ARG A 115 3.27 14.19 -13.35
N ALA A 116 4.40 13.54 -13.60
CA ALA A 116 4.62 12.15 -13.19
C ALA A 116 4.57 11.98 -11.67
N VAL A 117 5.17 12.92 -10.94
CA VAL A 117 5.06 13.03 -9.48
C VAL A 117 3.59 13.21 -9.06
N GLY A 118 2.85 14.07 -9.74
CA GLY A 118 1.43 14.27 -9.45
C GLY A 118 0.58 13.00 -9.59
N VAL A 119 0.79 12.23 -10.66
CA VAL A 119 0.10 10.94 -10.86
C VAL A 119 0.47 9.94 -9.76
N ARG A 120 1.74 9.86 -9.38
CA ARG A 120 2.23 9.02 -8.27
C ARG A 120 1.53 9.40 -6.97
N ASP A 121 1.41 10.69 -6.68
CA ASP A 121 0.83 11.20 -5.46
C ASP A 121 -0.69 10.91 -5.38
N VAL A 122 -1.42 11.00 -6.50
CA VAL A 122 -2.81 10.55 -6.60
C VAL A 122 -2.93 9.04 -6.36
N ALA A 123 -2.05 8.23 -6.96
CA ALA A 123 -2.06 6.78 -6.76
C ALA A 123 -1.78 6.42 -5.28
N LEU A 124 -0.81 7.09 -4.66
CA LEU A 124 -0.50 6.92 -3.25
C LEU A 124 -1.70 7.29 -2.37
N ALA A 125 -2.39 8.38 -2.66
CA ALA A 125 -3.61 8.75 -1.96
C ALA A 125 -4.67 7.65 -2.01
N ILE A 126 -4.92 7.09 -3.20
CA ILE A 126 -5.87 5.98 -3.38
C ILE A 126 -5.48 4.78 -2.51
N TYR A 127 -4.18 4.42 -2.47
CA TYR A 127 -3.71 3.34 -1.60
C TYR A 127 -3.93 3.66 -0.12
N LEU A 128 -3.57 4.85 0.34
CA LEU A 128 -3.75 5.25 1.75
C LEU A 128 -5.23 5.23 2.14
N PHE A 129 -6.10 5.80 1.32
CA PHE A 129 -7.55 5.82 1.54
C PHE A 129 -8.13 4.41 1.57
N GLY A 130 -7.86 3.61 0.55
CA GLY A 130 -8.38 2.25 0.42
C GLY A 130 -7.96 1.38 1.61
N LEU A 131 -6.68 1.41 1.99
CA LEU A 131 -6.17 0.63 3.12
C LEU A 131 -6.71 1.14 4.46
N ALA A 132 -6.92 2.45 4.63
CA ALA A 132 -7.49 3.04 5.83
C ALA A 132 -8.96 2.66 6.02
N ILE A 133 -9.78 2.72 4.97
CA ILE A 133 -11.20 2.35 5.03
C ILE A 133 -11.37 0.84 5.16
N ALA A 134 -10.54 0.04 4.50
CA ALA A 134 -10.54 -1.43 4.62
C ALA A 134 -9.95 -1.93 5.95
N GLY A 135 -9.30 -1.07 6.74
CA GLY A 135 -8.71 -1.44 8.03
C GLY A 135 -7.43 -2.29 7.93
N PHE A 136 -6.77 -2.32 6.77
CA PHE A 136 -5.54 -3.10 6.54
C PHE A 136 -4.29 -2.40 7.07
N ARG A 137 -4.17 -2.38 8.40
CA ARG A 137 -3.12 -1.63 9.11
C ARG A 137 -1.69 -2.06 8.77
N GLN A 138 -1.46 -3.36 8.61
CA GLN A 138 -0.12 -3.86 8.27
C GLN A 138 0.28 -3.41 6.87
N ALA A 139 -0.62 -3.49 5.89
CA ALA A 139 -0.37 -3.00 4.55
C ALA A 139 -0.17 -1.47 4.55
N LEU A 140 -0.98 -0.73 5.29
CA LEU A 140 -0.82 0.73 5.44
C LEU A 140 0.56 1.10 6.00
N ARG A 141 1.05 0.35 6.99
CA ARG A 141 2.39 0.53 7.55
C ARG A 141 3.49 0.26 6.52
N VAL A 142 3.37 -0.81 5.73
CA VAL A 142 4.33 -1.15 4.68
C VAL A 142 4.37 -0.07 3.62
N VAL A 143 3.20 0.40 3.17
CA VAL A 143 3.10 1.52 2.21
C VAL A 143 3.74 2.78 2.79
N ALA A 144 3.42 3.15 4.04
CA ALA A 144 3.98 4.33 4.68
C ALA A 144 5.53 4.27 4.78
N LEU A 145 6.09 3.11 5.15
CA LEU A 145 7.54 2.93 5.20
C LEU A 145 8.19 2.97 3.83
N GLY A 146 7.63 2.28 2.83
CA GLY A 146 8.15 2.29 1.47
C GLY A 146 8.11 3.69 0.85
N THR A 147 7.10 4.48 1.21
CA THR A 147 6.95 5.87 0.75
C THR A 147 8.07 6.77 1.23
N LEU A 148 8.76 6.47 2.35
CA LEU A 148 9.88 7.28 2.85
C LEU A 148 11.03 7.42 1.83
N VAL A 149 11.17 6.45 0.92
CA VAL A 149 12.18 6.48 -0.14
C VAL A 149 11.97 7.69 -1.07
N ILE A 150 10.72 8.11 -1.28
CA ILE A 150 10.37 9.21 -2.18
C ILE A 150 10.94 10.55 -1.70
N PRO A 151 10.59 11.08 -0.50
CA PRO A 151 11.12 12.37 -0.06
C PRO A 151 12.63 12.33 0.18
N ILE A 152 13.22 11.17 0.53
CA ILE A 152 14.67 11.02 0.60
C ILE A 152 15.29 11.22 -0.80
N GLY A 153 14.76 10.52 -1.80
CA GLY A 153 15.20 10.66 -3.19
C GLY A 153 15.03 12.08 -3.72
N ASP A 154 13.89 12.72 -3.44
CA ASP A 154 13.62 14.10 -3.84
C ASP A 154 14.64 15.07 -3.21
N MET A 155 14.96 14.93 -1.91
CA MET A 155 15.99 15.76 -1.26
C MET A 155 17.39 15.53 -1.84
N LEU A 156 17.74 14.28 -2.19
CA LEU A 156 19.03 13.98 -2.83
C LEU A 156 19.13 14.57 -4.24
N LEU A 157 18.06 14.48 -5.03
CA LEU A 157 17.99 15.10 -6.36
C LEU A 157 18.07 16.62 -6.26
N LEU A 158 17.37 17.20 -5.28
CA LEU A 158 17.42 18.63 -5.00
C LEU A 158 18.83 19.09 -4.63
N ALA A 159 19.52 18.34 -3.76
CA ALA A 159 20.92 18.59 -3.41
C ALA A 159 21.85 18.48 -4.62
N ALA A 160 21.67 17.45 -5.44
CA ALA A 160 22.47 17.22 -6.65
C ALA A 160 22.24 18.30 -7.72
N SER A 161 21.03 18.89 -7.79
CA SER A 161 20.70 19.94 -8.74
C SER A 161 21.34 21.30 -8.42
N GLY A 162 21.74 21.53 -7.16
CA GLY A 162 22.20 22.83 -6.68
C GLY A 162 21.12 23.93 -6.65
N ALA A 163 19.87 23.62 -7.01
CA ALA A 163 18.77 24.57 -7.09
C ALA A 163 17.88 24.62 -5.83
N GLY A 164 18.22 23.83 -4.80
CA GLY A 164 17.42 23.71 -3.58
C GLY A 164 17.60 24.83 -2.58
N GLY A 165 16.50 25.51 -2.25
CA GLY A 165 16.42 26.42 -1.11
C GLY A 165 15.92 25.73 0.17
N PRO A 166 16.02 26.41 1.34
CA PRO A 166 15.62 25.85 2.63
C PRO A 166 14.14 25.41 2.69
N VAL A 167 13.26 26.14 2.00
CA VAL A 167 11.82 25.87 1.97
C VAL A 167 11.52 24.54 1.30
N GLN A 168 12.20 24.22 0.19
CA GLN A 168 12.00 22.97 -0.52
C GLN A 168 12.42 21.77 0.34
N TYR A 169 13.58 21.85 1.01
CA TYR A 169 13.98 20.81 1.97
C TYR A 169 12.99 20.64 3.12
N LEU A 170 12.45 21.75 3.65
CA LEU A 170 11.48 21.70 4.73
C LEU A 170 10.20 20.97 4.32
N LEU A 171 9.70 21.19 3.10
CA LEU A 171 8.52 20.50 2.57
C LEU A 171 8.76 18.98 2.48
N HIS A 172 9.90 18.57 1.93
CA HIS A 172 10.24 17.15 1.85
C HIS A 172 10.47 16.53 3.24
N ALA A 173 11.15 17.21 4.15
CA ALA A 173 11.34 16.76 5.52
C ALA A 173 10.00 16.61 6.27
N ALA A 174 9.08 17.56 6.11
CA ALA A 174 7.74 17.48 6.71
C ALA A 174 6.98 16.25 6.19
N SER A 175 6.98 16.01 4.87
CA SER A 175 6.33 14.82 4.30
C SER A 175 6.95 13.51 4.82
N LEU A 176 8.28 13.46 4.94
CA LEU A 176 9.02 12.32 5.49
C LEU A 176 8.61 12.05 6.94
N MET A 177 8.52 13.10 7.77
CA MET A 177 8.07 12.98 9.15
C MET A 177 6.63 12.50 9.26
N CYS A 178 5.72 12.97 8.41
CA CYS A 178 4.33 12.51 8.40
C CYS A 178 4.22 11.00 8.14
N PHE A 179 4.94 10.48 7.14
CA PHE A 179 4.94 9.05 6.86
C PHE A 179 5.63 8.21 7.94
N ALA A 180 6.74 8.71 8.50
CA ALA A 180 7.43 8.05 9.59
C ALA A 180 6.53 7.96 10.84
N ALA A 181 5.81 9.04 11.16
CA ALA A 181 4.83 9.07 12.24
C ALA A 181 3.66 8.11 11.97
N LEU A 182 3.09 8.12 10.76
CA LEU A 182 1.99 7.22 10.39
C LEU A 182 2.41 5.75 10.52
N ALA A 183 3.61 5.39 10.06
CA ALA A 183 4.17 4.05 10.21
C ALA A 183 4.40 3.67 11.68
N GLY A 184 4.99 4.60 12.46
CA GLY A 184 5.29 4.39 13.88
C GLY A 184 4.04 4.19 14.73
N VAL A 185 3.01 5.03 14.57
CA VAL A 185 1.73 4.88 15.28
C VAL A 185 1.01 3.60 14.83
N SER A 186 1.10 3.24 13.54
CA SER A 186 0.56 1.98 13.04
C SER A 186 1.23 0.74 13.64
N ALA A 187 2.51 0.81 14.04
CA ALA A 187 3.22 -0.31 14.65
C ALA A 187 2.84 -0.60 16.11
N ARG A 188 2.36 0.42 16.87
CA ARG A 188 2.11 0.32 18.32
C ARG A 188 1.00 -0.66 18.74
N GLY A 189 0.19 -1.14 17.79
CA GLY A 189 -0.92 -2.07 18.05
C GLY A 189 -0.69 -3.52 17.60
N SER A 190 0.50 -3.87 17.10
CA SER A 190 0.81 -5.21 16.57
C SER A 190 1.53 -6.14 17.56
N GLY A 191 1.75 -5.68 18.80
CA GLY A 191 2.38 -6.51 19.84
C GLY A 191 1.37 -7.50 20.44
N ARG A 192 1.71 -8.79 20.39
CA ARG A 192 1.07 -9.96 21.05
C ARG A 192 -0.02 -10.70 20.29
N THR A 193 0.39 -11.57 19.38
CA THR A 193 -0.28 -12.88 19.19
C THR A 193 0.74 -13.94 18.78
N THR A 194 1.75 -14.14 19.63
CA THR A 194 2.47 -15.42 19.71
C THR A 194 2.18 -15.97 21.10
N ALA A 195 0.91 -16.23 21.36
CA ALA A 195 0.53 -17.01 22.52
C ALA A 195 0.90 -18.46 22.22
N HIS A 196 1.92 -18.94 22.93
CA HIS A 196 1.98 -20.28 23.50
C HIS A 196 1.27 -21.36 22.67
N ILE A 197 2.02 -22.01 21.77
CA ILE A 197 1.80 -23.45 21.57
C ILE A 197 2.29 -24.08 22.87
N SER A 198 1.42 -24.11 23.88
CA SER A 198 1.61 -25.03 25.00
C SER A 198 1.49 -26.42 24.39
N GLU A 199 2.63 -27.11 24.27
CA GLU A 199 2.61 -28.53 23.97
C GLU A 199 1.70 -29.22 24.99
N PRO A 200 0.73 -30.04 24.55
CA PRO A 200 -0.04 -30.85 25.46
C PRO A 200 0.92 -31.85 26.11
N GLY A 201 1.21 -31.62 27.39
CA GLY A 201 1.97 -32.56 28.22
C GLY A 201 1.27 -33.91 28.21
N ASP A 202 1.91 -34.89 27.58
CA ASP A 202 1.52 -36.30 27.60
C ASP A 202 1.71 -36.84 29.03
N SER A 203 0.68 -36.63 29.85
CA SER A 203 0.54 -37.22 31.16
C SER A 203 -0.03 -38.63 31.00
N ARG A 204 0.79 -39.58 30.53
CA ARG A 204 0.52 -41.01 30.73
C ARG A 204 0.93 -41.40 32.14
N GLY A 205 0.03 -41.10 33.06
CA GLY A 205 -0.02 -41.77 34.35
C GLY A 205 -0.88 -43.03 34.25
N GLY A 206 -0.27 -44.18 34.57
CA GLY A 206 -0.88 -45.26 35.36
C GLY A 206 -1.83 -46.22 34.66
N ALA A 207 -1.39 -47.48 34.55
CA ALA A 207 -2.10 -48.62 35.13
C ALA A 207 -1.13 -49.81 35.23
N ASP A 208 -1.02 -50.32 36.46
CA ASP A 208 -0.66 -51.69 36.89
C ASP A 208 0.80 -52.16 36.90
#